data_AF-A0A379WZC3-F1
#
_entry.id   AF-A0A379WZC3-F1
#
_cell.length_a   1.000
_cell.length_b   1.000
_cell.length_c   1.000
_cell.angle_alpha   90.00
_cell.angle_beta   90.00
_cell.angle_gamma   90.00
#
_symmetry.space_group_name_H-M   'P 1'
#
loop_
_entity.id
_entity.type
_entity.pdbx_description
1 polymer ?
#
loop_
_entity_poly.entity_id
_entity_poly.type
_entity_poly.pdbx_seq_one_letter_code
_entity_poly.pdbx_strand_id
1 'polypeptide(L)' 'MQDHYNLIYREEEREMLPLCWQEGVAVIPWSPLARGRLTRPWGETTAGWSRMTWVKIYTMKAIKMMRK' A
#
# COMPACT_ATOMS: atom_id res chain seq x y z
N MET A 1 -9.27 -16.23 -4.52
CA MET A 1 -8.10 -15.79 -3.74
C MET A 1 -8.03 -14.27 -3.70
N GLN A 2 -7.57 -13.67 -2.60
CA GLN A 2 -7.39 -12.22 -2.46
C GLN A 2 -5.90 -11.89 -2.30
N ASP A 3 -5.17 -11.77 -3.42
CA ASP A 3 -3.71 -11.62 -3.42
C ASP A 3 -3.28 -10.16 -3.56
N HIS A 4 -2.14 -9.79 -2.98
CA HIS A 4 -1.57 -8.47 -3.24
C HIS A 4 -0.88 -8.47 -4.60
N TYR A 5 -1.49 -7.86 -5.61
CA TYR A 5 -0.96 -7.88 -6.96
C TYR A 5 -1.19 -6.54 -7.66
N ASN A 6 -0.10 -5.96 -8.19
CA ASN A 6 -0.10 -4.71 -8.94
C ASN A 6 1.15 -4.60 -9.82
N LEU A 7 1.21 -3.61 -10.71
CA LEU A 7 2.35 -3.45 -11.64
C LEU A 7 3.72 -3.26 -10.94
N ILE A 8 3.75 -2.92 -9.65
CA ILE A 8 4.98 -2.74 -8.88
C ILE A 8 5.35 -4.03 -8.12
N TYR A 9 4.37 -4.83 -7.73
CA TYR A 9 4.55 -6.06 -6.97
C TYR A 9 3.91 -7.25 -7.70
N ARG A 10 4.78 -8.09 -8.27
CA ARG A 10 4.43 -9.19 -9.20
C ARG A 10 4.94 -10.55 -8.73
N GLU A 11 5.25 -10.70 -7.45
CA GLU A 11 5.80 -11.97 -6.92
C GLU A 11 4.81 -13.13 -7.11
N GLU A 12 3.51 -12.85 -6.99
CA GLU A 12 2.43 -13.84 -7.09
C GLU A 12 2.35 -14.52 -8.47
N GLU A 13 2.99 -13.98 -9.52
CA GLU A 13 3.08 -14.64 -10.83
C GLU A 13 3.95 -15.90 -10.81
N ARG A 14 4.88 -16.03 -9.86
CA ARG A 14 5.79 -17.19 -9.83
C ARG A 14 5.09 -18.48 -9.43
N GLU A 15 4.20 -18.42 -8.46
CA GLU A 15 3.64 -19.62 -7.83
C GLU A 15 2.12 -19.53 -7.67
N MET A 16 1.62 -18.43 -7.09
CA MET A 16 0.22 -18.32 -6.67
C MET A 16 -0.78 -18.18 -7.82
N LEU A 17 -0.49 -17.34 -8.82
CA LEU A 17 -1.37 -17.17 -9.98
C LEU A 17 -1.46 -18.43 -10.87
N PRO A 18 -0.34 -19.12 -11.19
CA PRO A 18 -0.40 -20.41 -11.87
C PRO A 18 -1.21 -21.47 -11.09
N LEU A 19 -1.03 -21.54 -9.76
CA LEU A 19 -1.78 -22.46 -8.91
C LEU A 19 -3.29 -22.16 -8.94
N CYS A 20 -3.67 -20.89 -8.78
CA CYS A 20 -5.08 -20.50 -8.84
C CYS A 20 -5.72 -20.81 -10.19
N TRP A 21 -4.97 -20.69 -11.29
CA TRP A 21 -5.42 -21.07 -12.62
C TRP A 21 -5.67 -22.57 -12.75
N GLN A 22 -4.75 -23.39 -12.24
CA GLN A 22 -4.86 -24.86 -12.28
C GLN A 22 -6.04 -25.38 -11.44
N GLU A 23 -6.26 -24.79 -10.27
CA GLU A 23 -7.34 -25.18 -9.35
C GLU A 23 -8.71 -24.56 -9.71
N GLY A 24 -8.79 -23.74 -10.77
CA GLY A 24 -10.03 -23.07 -11.16
C GLY A 24 -10.52 -22.02 -10.15
N VAL A 25 -9.61 -21.44 -9.36
CA VAL A 25 -9.92 -20.45 -8.33
C VAL A 25 -9.83 -19.04 -8.91
N ALA A 26 -10.93 -18.29 -8.84
CA ALA A 26 -10.94 -16.88 -9.23
C ALA A 26 -10.09 -16.01 -8.29
N VAL A 27 -9.34 -15.06 -8.85
CA VAL A 27 -8.45 -14.15 -8.11
C VAL A 27 -9.00 -12.72 -8.11
N ILE A 28 -9.01 -12.09 -6.94
CA ILE A 28 -9.39 -10.69 -6.74
C ILE A 28 -8.17 -9.97 -6.18
N PRO A 29 -7.44 -9.17 -6.99
CA PRO A 29 -6.22 -8.52 -6.54
C PRO A 29 -6.53 -7.40 -5.54
N TRP A 30 -5.88 -7.47 -4.39
CA TRP A 30 -5.84 -6.40 -3.40
C TRP A 30 -4.93 -5.27 -3.87
N SER A 31 -5.39 -4.04 -3.69
CA SER A 31 -4.65 -2.82 -4.02
C SER A 31 -4.07 -2.79 -5.44
N PRO A 32 -4.92 -2.91 -6.49
CA PRO A 32 -4.46 -2.98 -7.89
C PRO A 32 -3.72 -1.71 -8.35
N LEU A 33 -4.00 -0.56 -7.73
CA LEU A 33 -3.38 0.74 -8.05
C LEU A 33 -2.23 1.13 -7.13
N ALA A 34 -1.71 0.19 -6.31
CA ALA A 34 -0.67 0.44 -5.32
C ALA A 34 -0.96 1.70 -4.47
N ARG A 35 -2.18 1.79 -3.91
CA ARG A 35 -2.69 2.96 -3.18
C ARG A 35 -2.62 4.29 -3.96
N GLY A 36 -2.93 4.26 -5.25
CA GLY A 36 -2.93 5.44 -6.12
C GLY A 36 -1.54 5.89 -6.56
N ARG A 37 -0.52 5.02 -6.45
CA ARG A 37 0.81 5.28 -6.98
C ARG A 37 0.85 5.11 -8.50
N LEU A 38 0.06 4.18 -9.03
CA LEU A 38 -0.01 3.89 -10.46
C LEU A 38 -0.88 4.88 -11.26
N THR A 39 -1.58 5.80 -10.58
CA THR A 39 -2.43 6.80 -11.22
C THR A 39 -1.74 8.16 -11.40
N ARG A 40 -0.45 8.26 -11.08
CA ARG A 40 0.28 9.54 -11.04
C ARG A 40 1.31 9.66 -12.16
N PRO A 41 1.62 10.89 -12.61
CA PRO A 41 2.77 11.16 -13.45
C PRO A 41 4.07 10.73 -12.77
N TRP A 42 5.04 10.35 -13.59
CA TRP A 42 6.35 9.90 -13.10
C TRP A 42 7.08 11.04 -12.38
N GLY A 43 7.64 10.76 -11.19
CA GLY A 43 8.40 11.73 -10.40
C GLY A 43 7.60 12.56 -9.39
N GLU A 44 6.26 12.52 -9.43
CA GLU A 44 5.44 13.23 -8.44
C GLU A 44 5.29 12.45 -7.13
N THR A 45 5.63 13.09 -6.01
CA THR A 45 5.41 12.55 -4.66
C THR A 45 4.46 13.45 -3.87
N THR A 46 3.39 12.88 -3.30
CA THR A 46 2.45 13.62 -2.45
C THR A 46 2.88 13.54 -0.97
N ALA A 47 2.69 14.64 -0.23
CA ALA A 47 2.95 14.77 1.21
C ALA A 47 2.22 13.75 2.13
N GLY A 48 1.40 12.85 1.57
CA GLY A 48 0.80 11.72 2.31
C GLY A 48 1.81 10.66 2.73
N TRP A 49 2.93 10.52 2.00
CA TRP A 49 4.01 9.61 2.39
C TRP A 49 4.82 10.18 3.57
N SER A 50 5.07 11.50 3.56
CA SER A 50 5.86 12.19 4.59
C SER A 50 5.09 12.50 5.89
N ARG A 51 3.77 12.31 5.94
CA ARG A 51 2.94 12.58 7.12
C ARG A 51 2.64 11.34 7.97
N MET A 52 3.01 10.14 7.51
CA MET A 52 2.89 8.91 8.28
C MET A 52 4.21 8.58 9.01
N THR A 53 4.80 9.56 9.69
CA THR A 53 5.84 9.27 10.69
C THR A 53 5.17 9.25 12.06
N TRP A 54 5.19 8.10 12.72
CA TRP A 54 4.70 7.87 14.09
C TRP A 54 5.16 8.94 15.10
N VAL A 55 6.25 9.64 14.78
CA VAL A 55 6.85 10.74 15.57
C VAL A 55 5.93 11.98 15.70
N LYS A 56 5.07 12.29 14.72
CA LYS A 56 4.24 13.52 14.77
C LYS A 56 3.04 13.42 15.73
N ILE A 57 2.49 12.22 15.95
CA ILE A 57 1.31 12.04 16.82
C ILE A 57 1.69 12.25 18.29
N TYR A 58 2.84 11.76 18.74
CA TYR A 58 3.27 11.88 20.15
C TYR A 58 3.77 13.28 20.50
N THR A 59 4.48 13.96 19.59
CA THR A 59 5.06 15.28 19.84
C THR A 59 4.00 16.39 19.98
N MET A 60 2.92 16.33 19.20
CA MET A 60 1.85 17.34 19.30
C MET A 60 1.00 17.18 20.58
N LYS A 61 0.80 15.95 21.06
CA LYS A 61 0.06 15.70 22.31
C LYS A 61 0.88 16.13 23.54
N ALA A 62 2.19 15.92 23.53
CA ALA A 62 3.10 16.33 24.60
C ALA A 62 3.21 17.86 24.74
N ILE A 63 3.32 18.60 23.64
CA ILE A 63 3.43 20.08 23.67
C ILE A 63 2.13 20.73 24.17
N LYS A 64 0.96 20.15 23.89
CA LYS A 64 -0.32 20.67 24.38
C LYS A 64 -0.58 20.32 25.86
N MET A 65 0.07 19.27 26.38
CA MET A 65 -0.07 18.83 27.77
C MET A 65 0.89 19.54 28.74
N MET A 66 2.01 20.10 28.24
CA MET A 66 2.93 20.94 29.03
C MET A 66 2.56 22.44 29.09
N ARG A 67 1.41 22.83 28.51
CA ARG A 67 0.89 24.22 28.55
C ARG A 67 -0.39 24.36 29.39
N LYS A 68 -0.67 23.41 30.28
CA LYS A 68 -1.69 23.53 31.34
C LYS A 68 -1.03 23.52 32.70
#